data_AF-A0A943BKE2-F1
#
_entry.id   AF-A0A943BKE2-F1
#
_cell.length_a   1.000
_cell.length_b   1.000
_cell.length_c   1.000
_cell.angle_alpha   90.00
_cell.angle_beta   90.00
_cell.angle_gamma   90.00
#
_symmetry.space_group_name_H-M   'P 1'
#
loop_
_entity.id
_entity.type
_entity.pdbx_description
1 polymer ?
#
loop_
_entity_poly.entity_id
_entity_poly.type
_entity_poly.pdbx_seq_one_letter_code
_entity_poly.pdbx_strand_id
1 'polypeptide(L)'
;MQDPIVSISTIRNFMGNAGRNTCNEYLYQALLDADEALQRQIAKDVIKNNSTSTKTYLCPVCKRTVIKGNNYCGNCGQQLNTSKIERKKQMKLKFEGYSDDTFGEYGVTGEDVDNCGSMDPIQCVVDAGIHGKLMVIGQYSKASCSNGCWMIGISKVEEEDVLPDWKISLLQGDMEYSPALELEIQDEVEVTLTWYKNGRKEEFSHE
;
A
#
# COMPACT_ATOMS: atom_id res chain seq x y z
N MET A 1 -22.45 -4.79 25.18
CA MET A 1 -21.68 -5.83 24.47
C MET A 1 -20.58 -6.28 25.43
N GLN A 2 -20.51 -7.57 25.77
CA GLN A 2 -19.50 -8.07 26.72
C GLN A 2 -18.09 -7.92 26.11
N ASP A 3 -17.08 -7.63 26.93
CA ASP A 3 -15.68 -7.55 26.48
C ASP A 3 -15.18 -8.93 26.01
N PRO A 4 -14.68 -9.07 24.77
CA PRO A 4 -14.25 -10.34 24.21
C PRO A 4 -13.10 -10.99 25.00
N ILE A 5 -12.27 -10.22 25.69
CA ILE A 5 -11.20 -10.73 26.56
C ILE A 5 -11.80 -11.43 27.79
N VAL A 6 -12.86 -10.84 28.36
CA VAL A 6 -13.59 -11.42 29.50
C VAL A 6 -14.30 -12.71 29.07
N SER A 7 -14.88 -12.73 27.87
CA SER A 7 -15.49 -13.94 27.29
C SER A 7 -14.50 -15.09 27.08
N ILE A 8 -13.30 -14.83 26.54
CA ILE A 8 -12.24 -15.83 26.37
C ILE A 8 -11.80 -16.41 27.72
N SER A 9 -11.57 -15.54 28.72
CA SER A 9 -11.16 -15.99 30.04
C SER A 9 -12.21 -16.91 30.70
N THR A 10 -13.49 -16.61 30.48
CA THR A 10 -14.62 -17.41 31.00
C THR A 10 -14.66 -18.78 30.34
N ILE A 11 -14.49 -18.85 29.02
CA ILE A 11 -14.46 -20.11 28.25
C ILE A 11 -13.30 -20.99 28.70
N ARG A 12 -12.09 -20.44 28.81
CA ARG A 12 -10.90 -21.19 29.22
C ARG A 12 -11.00 -21.70 30.66
N ASN A 13 -11.53 -20.88 31.57
CA ASN A 13 -11.77 -21.30 32.96
C ASN A 13 -12.80 -22.43 33.03
N PHE A 14 -13.85 -22.37 32.22
CA PHE A 14 -14.83 -23.45 32.13
C PHE A 14 -14.20 -24.73 31.58
N MET A 15 -13.40 -24.65 30.51
CA MET A 15 -12.68 -25.78 29.93
C MET A 15 -11.63 -26.38 30.87
N GLY A 16 -10.96 -25.55 31.69
CA GLY A 16 -9.98 -26.01 32.67
C GLY A 16 -10.60 -26.68 33.90
N ASN A 17 -11.75 -26.18 34.36
CA ASN A 17 -12.49 -26.74 35.50
C ASN A 17 -13.35 -27.94 35.11
N ALA A 18 -13.89 -27.97 33.89
CA ALA A 18 -14.52 -29.14 33.29
C ALA A 18 -13.42 -30.08 32.78
N GLY A 19 -12.67 -30.71 33.68
CA GLY A 19 -11.71 -31.75 33.32
C GLY A 19 -12.35 -32.74 32.33
N ARG A 20 -11.58 -33.17 31.31
CA ARG A 20 -12.02 -33.95 30.13
C ARG A 20 -12.97 -35.10 30.50
N ASN A 21 -14.26 -34.81 30.69
CA ASN A 21 -15.30 -35.82 30.73
C ASN A 21 -15.52 -36.23 29.29
N THR A 22 -15.04 -37.43 28.96
CA THR A 22 -15.04 -38.08 27.64
C THR A 22 -16.44 -38.29 27.01
N CYS A 23 -17.47 -37.63 27.53
CA CYS A 23 -18.86 -37.81 27.11
C CYS A 23 -19.45 -36.60 26.37
N ASN A 24 -18.68 -35.54 26.08
CA ASN A 24 -19.19 -34.47 25.23
C ASN A 24 -18.08 -33.76 24.43
N GLU A 25 -17.40 -34.53 23.58
CA GLU A 25 -16.36 -34.05 22.67
C GLU A 25 -16.89 -32.94 21.74
N TYR A 26 -18.16 -33.00 21.34
CA TYR A 26 -18.84 -31.96 20.57
C TYR A 26 -18.91 -30.61 21.30
N LEU A 27 -19.20 -30.61 22.61
CA LEU A 27 -19.24 -29.37 23.40
C LEU A 27 -17.85 -28.77 23.56
N TYR A 28 -16.83 -29.62 23.73
CA TYR A 28 -15.44 -29.15 23.82
C TYR A 28 -14.97 -28.53 22.50
N GLN A 29 -15.31 -29.17 21.37
CA GLN A 29 -14.97 -28.64 20.05
C GLN A 29 -15.71 -27.32 19.75
N ALA A 30 -17.00 -27.23 20.09
CA ALA A 30 -17.76 -25.98 19.93
C ALA A 30 -17.19 -24.82 20.76
N LEU A 31 -16.64 -25.11 21.95
CA LEU A 31 -15.97 -24.12 22.79
C LEU A 31 -14.59 -23.70 22.23
N LEU A 32 -13.85 -24.64 21.64
CA LEU A 32 -12.59 -24.33 20.94
C LEU A 32 -12.85 -23.42 19.72
N ASP A 33 -13.85 -23.76 18.90
CA ASP A 33 -14.22 -22.97 17.72
C ASP A 33 -14.67 -21.56 18.12
N ALA A 34 -15.37 -21.43 19.25
CA ALA A 34 -15.77 -20.13 19.81
C ALA A 34 -14.57 -19.31 20.34
N ASP A 35 -13.61 -19.94 21.02
CA ASP A 35 -12.36 -19.27 21.45
C ASP A 35 -11.56 -18.78 20.24
N GLU A 36 -11.42 -19.60 19.20
CA GLU A 36 -10.70 -19.24 17.99
C GLU A 36 -11.38 -18.10 17.22
N ALA A 37 -12.72 -18.14 17.10
CA ALA A 37 -13.48 -17.08 16.45
C ALA A 37 -13.33 -15.73 17.17
N LEU A 38 -13.35 -15.73 18.51
CA LEU A 38 -13.14 -14.53 19.32
C LEU A 38 -11.70 -14.01 19.21
N GLN A 39 -10.70 -14.89 19.19
CA GLN A 39 -9.30 -14.49 18.97
C GLN A 39 -9.11 -13.82 17.60
N ARG A 40 -9.74 -14.36 16.55
CA ARG A 40 -9.71 -13.78 15.19
C ARG A 40 -10.41 -12.42 15.13
N GLN A 41 -11.47 -12.20 15.91
CA GLN A 41 -12.12 -10.89 16.02
C GLN A 41 -11.22 -9.86 16.70
N ILE A 42 -10.58 -10.20 17.83
CA ILE A 42 -9.62 -9.32 18.50
C ILE A 42 -8.46 -8.98 17.56
N ALA A 43 -7.91 -9.95 16.82
CA ALA A 43 -6.84 -9.70 15.86
C ALA A 43 -7.26 -8.70 14.77
N LYS A 44 -8.48 -8.84 14.22
CA LYS A 44 -9.04 -7.89 13.25
C LYS A 44 -9.23 -6.49 13.85
N ASP A 45 -9.73 -6.39 15.08
CA ASP A 45 -9.92 -5.11 15.76
C ASP A 45 -8.59 -4.43 16.10
N VAL A 46 -7.57 -5.20 16.52
CA VAL A 46 -6.20 -4.70 16.73
C VAL A 46 -5.60 -4.21 15.41
N ILE A 47 -5.75 -4.95 14.30
CA ILE A 47 -5.27 -4.52 12.98
C ILE A 47 -6.01 -3.25 12.50
N LYS A 48 -7.32 -3.17 12.72
CA LYS A 48 -8.14 -1.99 12.41
C LYS A 48 -7.74 -0.76 13.25
N ASN A 49 -7.37 -0.95 14.50
CA ASN A 49 -6.88 0.11 15.39
C ASN A 49 -5.40 0.48 15.11
N ASN A 50 -4.59 -0.45 14.60
CA ASN A 50 -3.21 -0.17 14.18
C ASN A 50 -3.11 0.46 12.78
N SER A 51 -4.14 0.32 11.94
CA SER A 51 -4.21 1.03 10.65
C SER A 51 -4.49 2.53 10.81
N THR A 52 -4.95 2.98 11.98
CA THR A 52 -4.64 4.33 12.47
C THR A 52 -3.21 4.37 12.98
N SER A 53 -2.26 4.49 12.05
CA SER A 53 -0.86 4.81 12.33
C SER A 53 -0.80 6.00 13.30
N THR A 54 -0.57 5.74 14.58
CA THR A 54 -0.25 6.75 15.59
C THR A 54 1.17 7.23 15.32
N LYS A 55 1.35 7.97 14.22
CA LYS A 55 2.60 8.63 13.89
C LYS A 55 3.04 9.40 15.13
N THR A 56 4.21 9.09 15.65
CA THR A 56 4.81 9.83 16.75
C THR A 56 5.80 10.84 16.18
N TYR A 57 5.97 11.97 16.85
CA TYR A 57 6.91 13.03 16.44
C TYR A 57 7.58 13.64 17.67
N LEU A 58 8.70 14.35 17.48
CA LEU A 58 9.42 14.98 18.57
C LEU A 58 8.89 16.39 18.82
N CYS A 59 8.68 16.74 20.08
CA CYS A 59 8.40 18.12 20.47
C CYS A 59 9.60 19.02 20.08
N PRO A 60 9.38 20.17 19.42
CA PRO A 60 10.47 21.04 18.96
C PRO A 60 11.28 21.68 20.10
N VAL A 61 10.69 21.78 21.31
CA VAL A 61 11.33 22.42 22.46
C VAL A 61 12.04 21.38 23.34
N CYS A 62 11.31 20.39 23.84
CA CYS A 62 11.86 19.44 24.81
C CYS A 62 12.33 18.11 24.19
N LYS A 63 12.25 17.96 22.86
CA LYS A 63 12.66 16.77 22.10
C LYS A 63 12.07 15.44 22.57
N ARG A 64 10.97 15.47 23.33
CA ARG A 64 10.28 14.27 23.79
C ARG A 64 9.26 13.83 22.76
N THR A 65 9.06 12.51 22.66
CA THR A 65 8.07 11.91 21.78
C THR A 65 6.66 12.34 22.14
N VAL A 66 5.89 12.72 21.12
CA VAL A 66 4.48 13.11 21.22
C VAL A 66 3.65 12.34 20.19
N ILE A 67 2.39 12.09 20.54
CA ILE A 67 1.42 11.40 19.69
C ILE A 67 0.78 12.40 18.72
N LYS A 68 0.72 12.08 17.42
CA LYS A 68 0.03 12.88 16.40
C LYS A 68 -1.45 13.01 16.74
N GLY A 69 -1.90 14.25 16.96
CA GLY A 69 -3.26 14.59 17.41
C GLY A 69 -3.28 15.49 18.65
N ASN A 70 -2.22 15.51 19.46
CA ASN A 70 -2.13 16.42 20.59
C ASN A 70 -1.81 17.85 20.13
N ASN A 71 -2.58 18.82 20.60
CA ASN A 71 -2.34 20.25 20.37
C ASN A 71 -1.21 20.82 21.25
N TYR A 72 -0.79 20.09 22.29
CA TYR A 72 0.21 20.52 23.25
C TYR A 72 1.11 19.36 23.67
N CYS A 73 2.38 19.66 23.97
CA CYS A 73 3.30 18.68 24.52
C CYS A 73 2.95 18.39 25.99
N GLY A 74 2.66 17.13 26.31
CA GLY A 74 2.35 16.72 27.69
C GLY A 74 3.51 16.89 28.69
N ASN A 75 4.73 17.16 28.22
CA ASN A 75 5.88 17.39 29.10
C ASN A 75 6.18 18.88 29.32
N CYS A 76 6.26 19.68 28.26
CA CYS A 76 6.69 21.08 28.37
C CYS A 76 5.58 22.10 28.13
N GLY A 77 4.35 21.67 27.82
CA GLY A 77 3.22 22.55 27.55
C GLY A 77 3.27 23.30 26.22
N GLN A 78 4.35 23.14 25.44
CA GLN A 78 4.50 23.80 24.14
C GLN A 78 3.33 23.46 23.20
N GLN A 79 2.74 24.49 22.58
CA GLN A 79 1.75 24.31 21.52
C GLN A 79 2.41 23.62 20.32
N LEU A 80 1.83 22.49 19.94
CA LEU A 80 2.25 21.71 18.80
C LEU A 80 1.41 22.19 17.62
N ASN A 81 2.03 22.98 16.74
CA ASN A 81 1.40 23.38 15.49
C ASN A 81 1.27 22.14 14.61
N THR A 82 0.16 21.42 14.75
CA THR A 82 -0.26 20.32 13.85
C THR A 82 -0.43 20.79 12.40
N SER A 83 -0.49 22.11 12.18
CA SER A 83 -0.48 22.82 10.90
C SER A 83 0.91 23.15 10.33
N LYS A 84 2.00 22.87 11.06
CA LYS A 84 3.41 23.02 10.58
C LYS A 84 4.17 21.69 10.58
N ILE A 85 3.47 20.58 10.40
CA ILE A 85 4.04 19.58 9.50
C ILE A 85 3.56 20.09 8.15
N GLU A 86 4.39 20.87 7.45
CA GLU A 86 4.17 21.09 6.02
C GLU A 86 3.83 19.71 5.47
N ARG A 87 2.60 19.53 4.97
CA ARG A 87 2.37 18.43 4.03
C ARG A 87 3.39 18.76 2.96
N LYS A 88 4.56 18.10 2.99
CA LYS A 88 5.45 18.06 1.84
C LYS A 88 4.50 17.69 0.73
N LYS A 89 4.25 18.66 -0.14
CA LYS A 89 3.38 18.48 -1.27
C LYS A 89 4.02 17.29 -2.02
N GLN A 90 3.19 16.37 -2.52
CA GLN A 90 3.68 15.11 -3.09
C GLN A 90 3.20 15.02 -4.52
N MET A 91 4.13 14.77 -5.41
CA MET A 91 3.84 14.45 -6.80
C MET A 91 3.28 13.04 -6.85
N LYS A 92 2.18 12.87 -7.60
CA LYS A 92 1.50 11.59 -7.77
C LYS A 92 1.54 11.18 -9.23
N LEU A 93 2.40 10.23 -9.56
CA LEU A 93 2.36 9.58 -10.87
C LEU A 93 1.32 8.47 -10.81
N LYS A 94 0.47 8.35 -11.83
CA LYS A 94 -0.59 7.34 -11.92
C LYS A 94 -0.41 6.55 -13.22
N PHE A 95 -0.07 5.27 -13.09
CA PHE A 95 0.11 4.37 -14.22
C PHE A 95 -1.08 3.43 -14.37
N GLU A 96 -1.67 3.36 -15.57
CA GLU A 96 -2.77 2.46 -15.89
C GLU A 96 -2.85 2.17 -17.40
N GLY A 97 -3.66 1.20 -17.80
CA GLY A 97 -3.97 0.95 -19.20
C GLY A 97 -5.33 1.52 -19.59
N TYR A 98 -5.41 2.15 -20.76
CA TYR A 98 -6.61 2.82 -21.28
C TYR A 98 -7.31 2.07 -22.42
N SER A 99 -6.71 0.99 -22.89
CA SER A 99 -7.23 0.10 -23.95
C SER A 99 -6.55 -1.25 -23.85
N ASP A 100 -6.67 -2.13 -24.84
CA ASP A 100 -5.91 -3.38 -24.92
C ASP A 100 -4.48 -3.22 -25.47
N ASP A 101 -4.13 -2.04 -25.99
CA ASP A 101 -2.82 -1.74 -26.58
C ASP A 101 -2.09 -0.53 -25.96
N THR A 102 -2.77 0.30 -25.17
CA THR A 102 -2.19 1.50 -24.54
C THR A 102 -1.99 1.41 -23.04
N PHE A 103 -0.81 1.87 -22.58
CA PHE A 103 -0.43 2.00 -21.18
C PHE A 103 0.39 3.27 -20.97
N GLY A 104 0.08 4.04 -19.94
CA GLY A 104 0.62 5.38 -19.77
C GLY A 104 0.69 5.88 -18.34
N GLU A 105 1.16 7.11 -18.18
CA GLU A 105 1.19 7.89 -16.94
C GLU A 105 0.25 9.10 -17.06
N TYR A 106 -0.85 9.12 -16.30
CA TYR A 106 -1.93 10.10 -16.45
C TYR A 106 -2.13 11.01 -15.22
N GLY A 107 -1.25 10.92 -14.23
CA GLY A 107 -1.27 11.77 -13.04
C GLY A 107 -0.60 13.13 -13.26
N VAL A 108 0.50 13.17 -14.02
CA VAL A 108 1.32 14.39 -14.20
C VAL A 108 1.62 14.69 -15.65
N THR A 109 2.18 13.73 -16.39
CA THR A 109 2.73 13.91 -17.74
C THR A 109 1.68 13.70 -18.83
N GLY A 110 0.74 12.76 -18.62
CA GLY A 110 -0.21 12.35 -19.64
C GLY A 110 0.42 11.54 -20.78
N GLU A 111 1.63 11.01 -20.58
CA GLU A 111 2.33 10.20 -21.58
C GLU A 111 1.64 8.85 -21.74
N ASP A 112 1.34 8.49 -23.00
CA ASP A 112 0.64 7.26 -23.35
C ASP A 112 1.42 6.48 -24.40
N VAL A 113 1.62 5.18 -24.18
CA VAL A 113 2.42 4.32 -25.05
C VAL A 113 1.55 3.25 -25.66
N ASP A 114 1.52 3.22 -26.99
CA ASP A 114 0.77 2.25 -27.80
C ASP A 114 1.67 1.12 -28.31
N ASN A 115 1.41 -0.13 -27.91
CA ASN A 115 2.13 -1.32 -28.38
C ASN A 115 1.53 -1.98 -29.64
N CYS A 116 0.59 -1.32 -30.32
CA CYS A 116 -0.13 -1.75 -31.51
C CYS A 116 -0.77 -3.15 -31.38
N GLY A 117 -1.32 -3.46 -30.21
CA GLY A 117 -2.01 -4.73 -29.94
C GLY A 117 -1.08 -5.94 -29.85
N SER A 118 0.24 -5.72 -29.70
CA SER A 118 1.21 -6.82 -29.61
C SER A 118 1.07 -7.67 -28.35
N MET A 119 0.37 -7.16 -27.32
CA MET A 119 0.28 -7.76 -25.97
C MET A 119 1.63 -7.94 -25.27
N ASP A 120 2.69 -7.34 -25.83
CA ASP A 120 3.99 -7.29 -25.20
C ASP A 120 4.01 -6.24 -24.10
N PRO A 121 4.86 -6.42 -23.07
CA PRO A 121 4.90 -5.51 -21.94
C PRO A 121 5.37 -4.11 -22.37
N ILE A 122 4.79 -3.11 -21.73
CA ILE A 122 5.25 -1.72 -21.78
C ILE A 122 5.95 -1.44 -20.45
N GLN A 123 7.17 -0.91 -20.51
CA GLN A 123 7.94 -0.58 -19.32
C GLN A 123 8.24 0.91 -19.27
N CYS A 124 8.26 1.48 -18.08
CA CYS A 124 8.65 2.86 -17.83
C CYS A 124 9.68 2.91 -16.72
N VAL A 125 10.85 3.49 -16.99
CA VAL A 125 11.78 3.90 -15.93
C VAL A 125 11.36 5.27 -15.45
N VAL A 126 11.03 5.35 -14.16
CA VAL A 126 10.79 6.58 -13.42
C VAL A 126 12.09 6.96 -12.72
N ASP A 127 12.75 8.02 -13.18
CA ASP A 127 14.00 8.51 -12.60
C ASP A 127 13.76 9.85 -11.90
N ALA A 128 13.97 9.88 -10.58
CA ALA A 128 13.85 11.06 -9.74
C ALA A 128 15.23 11.54 -9.24
N GLY A 129 16.29 11.20 -9.96
CA GLY A 129 17.68 11.56 -9.67
C GLY A 129 18.15 11.02 -8.31
N ILE A 130 18.58 11.91 -7.43
CA ILE A 130 19.06 11.54 -6.08
C ILE A 130 17.97 10.91 -5.20
N HIS A 131 16.69 11.04 -5.58
CA HIS A 131 15.56 10.49 -4.84
C HIS A 131 15.22 9.05 -5.23
N GLY A 132 15.97 8.48 -6.17
CA GLY A 132 15.88 7.09 -6.58
C GLY A 132 15.27 6.92 -7.97
N LYS A 133 15.29 5.66 -8.41
CA LYS A 133 14.72 5.23 -9.70
C LYS A 133 13.98 3.92 -9.53
N LEU A 134 12.91 3.74 -10.28
CA LEU A 134 12.05 2.56 -10.24
C LEU A 134 11.56 2.24 -11.65
N MET A 135 11.40 0.96 -11.97
CA MET A 135 10.74 0.54 -13.21
C MET A 135 9.29 0.16 -12.91
N VAL A 136 8.35 0.73 -13.67
CA VAL A 136 6.95 0.33 -13.73
C VAL A 136 6.74 -0.52 -14.98
N ILE A 137 5.96 -1.60 -14.87
CA ILE A 137 5.72 -2.54 -15.97
C ILE A 137 4.22 -2.77 -16.08
N GLY A 138 3.66 -2.55 -17.26
CA GLY A 138 2.30 -2.92 -17.64
C GLY A 138 2.31 -4.05 -18.66
N GLN A 139 1.45 -5.05 -18.50
CA GLN A 139 1.21 -6.04 -19.55
C GLN A 139 -0.27 -6.41 -19.64
N TYR A 140 -0.83 -6.27 -20.84
CA TYR A 140 -2.19 -6.67 -21.11
C TYR A 140 -2.30 -8.17 -21.34
N SER A 141 -3.11 -8.84 -20.53
CA SER A 141 -3.68 -10.18 -20.75
C SER A 141 -2.69 -11.36 -20.76
N LYS A 142 -1.51 -11.25 -21.37
CA LYS A 142 -0.56 -12.35 -21.62
C LYS A 142 0.05 -12.93 -20.34
N ALA A 143 0.47 -12.08 -19.39
CA ALA A 143 0.93 -12.56 -18.08
C ALA A 143 -0.22 -13.01 -17.17
N SER A 144 -1.44 -12.58 -17.44
CA SER A 144 -2.64 -12.87 -16.66
C SER A 144 -3.54 -13.94 -17.30
N CYS A 145 -2.94 -14.91 -18.00
CA CYS A 145 -3.63 -16.06 -18.59
C CYS A 145 -4.75 -15.69 -19.58
N SER A 146 -4.52 -14.66 -20.41
CA SER A 146 -5.46 -14.16 -21.41
C SER A 146 -6.80 -13.68 -20.86
N ASN A 147 -6.82 -13.13 -19.63
CA ASN A 147 -8.05 -12.72 -18.96
C ASN A 147 -8.64 -11.37 -19.44
N GLY A 148 -7.99 -10.69 -20.39
CA GLY A 148 -8.46 -9.39 -20.89
C GLY A 148 -8.30 -8.25 -19.89
N CYS A 149 -7.35 -8.36 -18.96
CA CYS A 149 -7.04 -7.31 -17.99
C CYS A 149 -5.58 -6.88 -18.08
N TRP A 150 -5.29 -5.65 -17.66
CA TRP A 150 -3.93 -5.22 -17.39
C TRP A 150 -3.41 -5.83 -16.09
N MET A 151 -2.16 -6.28 -16.13
CA MET A 151 -1.32 -6.49 -14.97
C MET A 151 -0.35 -5.33 -14.86
N ILE A 152 -0.21 -4.75 -13.67
CA ILE A 152 0.76 -3.67 -13.40
C ILE A 152 1.64 -4.09 -12.22
N GLY A 153 2.95 -3.89 -12.37
CA GLY A 153 3.94 -4.20 -11.36
C GLY A 153 5.13 -3.25 -11.39
N ILE A 154 6.10 -3.51 -10.51
CA ILE A 154 7.33 -2.74 -10.39
C ILE A 154 8.55 -3.65 -10.27
N SER A 155 9.70 -3.12 -10.65
CA SER A 155 11.02 -3.71 -10.37
C SER A 155 12.05 -2.62 -10.09
N LYS A 156 13.20 -3.01 -9.57
CA LYS A 156 14.39 -2.15 -9.64
C LYS A 156 14.79 -1.94 -11.10
N VAL A 157 15.51 -0.87 -11.38
CA VAL A 157 16.05 -0.62 -12.72
C VAL A 157 17.29 -1.48 -12.95
N GLU A 158 18.24 -1.47 -12.01
CA GLU A 158 19.47 -2.27 -12.06
C GLU A 158 19.63 -3.18 -10.83
N GLU A 159 20.43 -4.24 -10.96
CA GLU A 159 20.68 -5.23 -9.89
C GLU A 159 21.28 -4.62 -8.62
N GLU A 160 22.06 -3.54 -8.74
CA GLU A 160 22.73 -2.88 -7.61
C GLU A 160 21.90 -1.74 -7.00
N ASP A 161 20.82 -1.32 -7.65
CA ASP A 161 20.01 -0.19 -7.17
C ASP A 161 19.38 -0.48 -5.81
N VAL A 162 19.20 0.57 -5.00
CA VAL A 162 18.37 0.50 -3.81
C VAL A 162 16.92 0.77 -4.21
N LEU A 163 15.99 -0.08 -3.79
CA LEU A 163 14.57 0.16 -3.99
C LEU A 163 14.17 1.45 -3.23
N PRO A 164 13.59 2.47 -3.89
CA PRO A 164 13.22 3.70 -3.21
C PRO A 164 12.12 3.48 -2.17
N ASP A 165 12.06 4.33 -1.15
CA ASP A 165 11.08 4.29 -0.06
C ASP A 165 9.75 5.02 -0.41
N TRP A 166 9.49 5.20 -1.71
CA TRP A 166 8.30 5.85 -2.21
C TRP A 166 7.05 5.09 -1.78
N LYS A 167 5.97 5.82 -1.50
CA LYS A 167 4.69 5.18 -1.23
C LYS A 167 4.06 4.72 -2.53
N ILE A 168 3.94 3.41 -2.67
CA ILE A 168 3.33 2.73 -3.81
C ILE A 168 1.93 2.28 -3.41
N SER A 169 0.91 2.60 -4.21
CA SER A 169 -0.47 2.18 -3.99
C SER A 169 -1.03 1.52 -5.24
N LEU A 170 -1.77 0.42 -5.07
CA LEU A 170 -2.55 -0.21 -6.12
C LEU A 170 -4.03 0.11 -5.90
N LEU A 171 -4.68 0.62 -6.94
CA LEU A 171 -6.05 1.11 -6.92
C LEU A 171 -6.83 0.51 -8.10
N GLN A 172 -8.16 0.68 -8.09
CA GLN A 172 -8.96 0.49 -9.29
C GLN A 172 -8.64 1.62 -10.27
N GLY A 173 -8.30 1.28 -11.52
CA GLY A 173 -8.09 2.26 -12.58
C GLY A 173 -9.41 2.81 -13.13
N ASP A 174 -9.29 3.83 -13.98
CA ASP A 174 -10.44 4.47 -14.62
C ASP A 174 -11.14 3.51 -15.60
N MET A 175 -10.37 2.58 -16.17
CA MET A 175 -10.89 1.44 -16.91
C MET A 175 -11.10 0.24 -15.98
N GLU A 176 -12.28 -0.40 -16.03
CA GLU A 176 -12.62 -1.53 -15.16
C GLU A 176 -11.65 -2.71 -15.28
N TYR A 177 -11.10 -2.92 -16.47
CA TYR A 177 -10.15 -3.99 -16.79
C TYR A 177 -8.69 -3.63 -16.45
N SER A 178 -8.42 -2.43 -15.93
CA SER A 178 -7.09 -2.01 -15.52
C SER A 178 -7.04 -1.67 -14.03
N PRO A 179 -6.08 -2.20 -13.26
CA PRO A 179 -5.68 -1.55 -12.03
C PRO A 179 -4.97 -0.22 -12.35
N ALA A 180 -4.78 0.62 -11.34
CA ALA A 180 -3.89 1.78 -11.40
C ALA A 180 -2.81 1.66 -10.33
N LEU A 181 -1.58 2.00 -10.70
CA LEU A 181 -0.43 2.08 -9.78
C LEU A 181 -0.09 3.55 -9.54
N GLU A 182 -0.19 3.99 -8.29
CA GLU A 182 0.20 5.34 -7.87
C GLU A 182 1.56 5.32 -7.17
N LEU A 183 2.45 6.22 -7.60
CA LEU A 183 3.71 6.53 -6.92
C LEU A 183 3.61 7.92 -6.28
N GLU A 184 3.78 8.00 -4.96
CA GLU A 184 3.92 9.28 -4.25
C GLU A 184 5.39 9.63 -4.07
N ILE A 185 5.86 10.63 -4.83
CA ILE A 185 7.22 11.18 -4.81
C ILE A 185 7.18 12.55 -4.11
N GLN A 186 8.29 13.01 -3.54
CA GLN A 186 8.36 14.36 -2.95
C GLN A 186 8.10 15.41 -4.04
N ASP A 187 7.30 16.45 -3.77
CA ASP A 187 7.12 17.54 -4.75
C ASP A 187 8.42 18.31 -4.99
N GLU A 188 8.46 19.00 -6.14
CA GLU A 188 9.59 19.79 -6.66
C GLU A 188 10.77 18.94 -7.15
N VAL A 189 10.63 17.62 -7.17
CA VAL A 189 11.59 16.73 -7.83
C VAL A 189 11.26 16.68 -9.32
N GLU A 190 12.27 16.97 -10.14
CA GLU A 190 12.20 16.72 -11.58
C GLU A 190 12.24 15.21 -11.80
N VAL A 191 11.20 14.69 -12.45
CA VAL A 191 11.08 13.27 -12.79
C VAL A 191 11.20 13.13 -14.30
N THR A 192 12.08 12.22 -14.73
CA THR A 192 12.18 11.81 -16.13
C THR A 192 11.53 10.45 -16.30
N LEU A 193 10.62 10.34 -17.27
CA LEU A 193 10.05 9.07 -17.70
C LEU A 193 10.80 8.58 -18.93
N THR A 194 11.21 7.32 -18.93
CA THR A 194 11.80 6.68 -20.10
C THR A 194 11.05 5.40 -20.41
N TRP A 195 10.39 5.37 -21.57
CA TRP A 195 9.53 4.26 -21.96
C TRP A 195 10.24 3.23 -22.83
N TYR A 196 9.76 1.99 -22.73
CA TYR A 196 10.21 0.86 -23.50
C TYR A 196 9.00 0.01 -23.93
N LYS A 197 9.08 -0.56 -25.13
CA LYS A 197 8.20 -1.63 -25.60
C LYS A 197 8.99 -2.92 -25.67
N ASN A 198 8.64 -3.87 -24.82
CA ASN A 198 9.33 -5.17 -24.74
C ASN A 198 10.86 -5.03 -24.63
N GLY A 199 11.33 -4.08 -23.83
CA GLY A 199 12.75 -3.78 -23.63
C GLY A 199 13.43 -2.95 -24.72
N ARG A 200 12.71 -2.51 -25.77
CA ARG A 200 13.21 -1.55 -26.77
C ARG A 200 12.81 -0.14 -26.36
N LYS A 201 13.78 0.77 -26.26
CA LYS A 201 13.53 2.15 -25.86
C LYS A 201 12.65 2.85 -26.91
N GLU A 202 11.62 3.54 -26.45
CA GLU A 202 10.80 4.41 -27.29
C GLU A 202 11.46 5.78 -27.45
N GLU A 203 11.51 6.27 -28.68
CA GLU A 203 11.94 7.64 -28.98
C GLU A 203 10.69 8.49 -29.25
N PHE A 204 10.31 9.35 -28.30
CA PHE A 204 9.27 10.33 -28.54
C PHE A 204 9.85 11.49 -29.34
N SER A 205 9.49 11.58 -30.62
CA SER A 205 9.69 12.81 -31.38
C SER A 205 8.78 13.89 -30.78
N HIS A 206 9.36 14.86 -30.09
CA HIS A 206 8.66 16.09 -29.72
C HIS A 206 8.45 16.89 -31.00
N GLU A 207 7.25 16.81 -31.59
CA GLU A 207 6.78 17.74 -32.65
C GLU A 207 6.10 18.96 -32.03
#